data_AF-A0A484Y5H7-F1
#
_entry.id   AF-A0A484Y5H7-F1
#
_cell.length_a   1.000
_cell.length_b   1.000
_cell.length_c   1.000
_cell.angle_alpha   90.00
_cell.angle_beta   90.00
_cell.angle_gamma   90.00
#
_symmetry.space_group_name_H-M   'P 1'
#
loop_
_entity.id
_entity.type
_entity.pdbx_description
1 polymer ?
#
loop_
_entity_poly.entity_id
_entity_poly.type
_entity_poly.pdbx_seq_one_letter_code
_entity_poly.pdbx_strand_id
1 'polypeptide(L)'
;MCNAILLPIIENFNRPNAVARFARVAQAMGVDTRGMSDEAASMSAIQAIRDLSTRVGIPSGFSQLGVTKADIEGWLDKALADPCAPCNPRTASRDEVRELYLEAL
;
A
#
# COMPACT_ATOMS: atom_id res chain seq x y z
N MET A 1 -0.83 9.64 -9.68
CA MET A 1 -1.98 9.42 -8.78
C MET A 1 -2.17 7.95 -8.41
N CYS A 2 -2.10 6.99 -9.35
CA CYS A 2 -2.30 5.57 -9.05
C CYS A 2 -1.41 5.02 -7.93
N ASN A 3 -0.14 5.44 -7.89
CA ASN A 3 0.80 4.99 -6.85
C ASN A 3 0.35 5.38 -5.44
N ALA A 4 -0.28 6.55 -5.27
CA ALA A 4 -0.68 7.03 -3.95
C ALA A 4 -1.92 6.31 -3.39
N ILE A 5 -2.80 5.84 -4.29
CA ILE A 5 -3.97 5.02 -3.94
C ILE A 5 -3.53 3.61 -3.52
N LEU A 6 -2.60 3.02 -4.29
CA LEU A 6 -2.09 1.67 -4.03
C LEU A 6 -1.08 1.59 -2.88
N LEU A 7 -0.39 2.69 -2.55
CA LEU A 7 0.68 2.72 -1.56
C LEU A 7 0.28 2.09 -0.21
N PRO A 8 -0.79 2.54 0.49
CA PRO A 8 -1.13 1.97 1.80
C PRO A 8 -1.55 0.50 1.76
N ILE A 9 -2.03 0.01 0.61
CA ILE A 9 -2.45 -1.39 0.43
C ILE A 9 -1.21 -2.27 0.22
N ILE A 10 -0.32 -1.89 -0.69
CA ILE A 10 0.92 -2.60 -0.97
C ILE A 10 1.84 -2.58 0.26
N GLU A 11 1.94 -1.45 0.95
CA GLU A 11 2.72 -1.34 2.18
C GLU A 11 2.17 -2.26 3.28
N ASN A 12 0.84 -2.35 3.44
CA ASN A 12 0.25 -3.29 4.39
C ASN A 12 0.54 -4.75 4.02
N PHE A 13 0.51 -5.08 2.73
CA PHE A 13 0.86 -6.42 2.22
C PHE A 13 2.34 -6.78 2.44
N ASN A 14 3.24 -5.79 2.32
CA ASN A 14 4.68 -5.94 2.50
C ASN A 14 5.12 -5.84 3.98
N ARG A 15 4.31 -5.19 4.83
CA ARG A 15 4.62 -4.90 6.24
C ARG A 15 5.12 -6.11 7.03
N PRO A 16 4.52 -7.32 6.95
CA PRO A 16 4.99 -8.49 7.70
C PRO A 16 6.46 -8.86 7.42
N ASN A 17 6.99 -8.55 6.24
CA ASN A 17 8.39 -8.81 5.88
C ASN A 17 9.35 -7.67 6.26
N ALA A 18 8.83 -6.55 6.78
CA ALA A 18 9.60 -5.33 7.02
C ALA A 18 9.15 -4.57 8.28
N VAL A 19 8.64 -5.28 9.29
CA VAL A 19 8.01 -4.71 10.51
C VAL A 19 8.87 -3.61 11.15
N ALA A 20 10.15 -3.88 11.45
CA ALA A 20 11.06 -2.90 12.05
C ALA A 20 11.33 -1.67 11.16
N ARG A 21 11.22 -1.82 9.82
CA ARG A 21 11.32 -0.68 8.90
C ARG A 21 10.07 0.18 8.97
N PHE A 22 8.89 -0.44 8.99
CA PHE A 22 7.62 0.28 9.14
C PHE A 22 7.45 0.93 10.51
N ALA A 23 7.94 0.31 11.60
CA ALA A 23 7.98 0.95 12.92
C ALA A 23 8.78 2.27 12.90
N ARG A 24 9.92 2.30 12.19
CA ARG A 24 10.68 3.55 11.96
C ARG A 24 9.94 4.55 11.08
N VAL A 25 9.16 4.09 10.11
CA VAL A 25 8.30 4.97 9.29
C VAL A 25 7.25 5.64 10.19
N ALA A 26 6.59 4.91 11.09
CA ALA A 26 5.64 5.49 12.03
C ALA A 26 6.25 6.63 12.86
N GLN A 27 7.45 6.43 13.39
CA GLN A 27 8.20 7.45 14.12
C GLN A 27 8.50 8.67 13.24
N ALA A 28 8.99 8.44 12.01
CA ALA A 28 9.30 9.51 11.06
C ALA A 28 8.05 10.31 10.64
N MET A 29 6.88 9.67 10.65
CA MET A 29 5.60 10.32 10.38
C MET A 29 5.01 11.07 11.59
N GLY A 30 5.70 11.05 12.74
CA GLY A 30 5.29 11.75 13.94
C GLY A 30 4.33 10.97 14.84
N VAL A 31 4.18 9.66 14.63
CA VAL A 31 3.42 8.79 15.54
C VAL A 31 4.22 8.59 16.82
N ASP A 32 3.56 8.76 17.98
CA ASP A 32 4.16 8.42 19.26
C ASP A 32 4.19 6.89 19.46
N THR A 33 5.33 6.28 19.17
CA THR A 33 5.51 4.82 19.29
C THR A 33 6.06 4.40 20.66
N ARG A 34 6.12 5.28 21.66
CA ARG A 34 6.70 4.94 22.97
C ARG A 34 5.87 3.85 23.66
N GLY A 35 6.54 2.78 24.07
CA GLY A 35 5.89 1.63 24.72
C GLY A 35 5.13 0.70 23.76
N MET A 36 5.15 0.98 22.45
CA MET A 36 4.58 0.07 21.45
C MET A 36 5.58 -1.01 21.07
N SER A 37 5.09 -2.21 20.73
CA SER A 37 5.90 -3.20 20.03
C SER A 37 6.13 -2.74 18.58
N ASP A 38 7.21 -3.24 17.95
CA ASP A 38 7.48 -2.95 16.53
C ASP A 38 6.29 -3.35 15.63
N GLU A 39 5.58 -4.43 15.98
CA GLU A 39 4.38 -4.85 15.26
C GLU A 39 3.28 -3.80 15.33
N ALA A 40 2.95 -3.32 16.54
CA ALA A 40 1.95 -2.28 16.73
C ALA A 40 2.37 -0.97 16.07
N ALA A 41 3.64 -0.57 16.21
CA ALA A 41 4.18 0.63 15.57
C ALA A 41 4.12 0.52 14.03
N SER A 42 4.40 -0.66 13.46
CA SER A 42 4.31 -0.90 12.03
C SER A 42 2.88 -0.75 11.50
N MET A 43 1.87 -1.17 12.27
CA MET A 43 0.47 -0.96 11.92
C MET A 43 0.10 0.53 11.96
N SER A 44 0.59 1.27 12.96
CA SER A 44 0.37 2.72 13.04
C SER A 44 1.01 3.48 11.88
N ALA A 45 2.09 2.98 11.28
CA ALA A 45 2.65 3.56 10.06
C ALA A 45 1.62 3.55 8.92
N ILE A 46 0.99 2.39 8.68
CA ILE A 46 -0.02 2.25 7.62
C ILE A 46 -1.20 3.19 7.86
N GLN A 47 -1.65 3.33 9.10
CA GLN A 47 -2.72 4.26 9.44
C GLN A 47 -2.31 5.71 9.19
N ALA A 48 -1.11 6.12 9.62
CA ALA A 48 -0.61 7.46 9.38
C ALA A 48 -0.49 7.80 7.88
N ILE A 49 -0.16 6.80 7.04
CA ILE A 49 -0.10 6.95 5.58
C ILE A 49 -1.50 7.14 4.99
N ARG A 50 -2.49 6.36 5.45
CA ARG A 50 -3.90 6.53 5.05
C ARG A 50 -4.44 7.91 5.45
N ASP A 51 -4.12 8.35 6.67
CA ASP A 51 -4.54 9.66 7.17
C ASP A 51 -3.88 10.78 6.39
N LEU A 52 -2.58 10.67 6.07
CA LEU A 52 -1.88 11.64 5.24
C LEU A 52 -2.47 11.70 3.83
N SER A 53 -2.73 10.56 3.19
CA SER A 53 -3.36 10.49 1.87
C SER A 53 -4.71 11.22 1.86
N THR A 54 -5.52 10.98 2.89
CA THR A 54 -6.81 11.66 3.06
C THR A 54 -6.63 13.17 3.23
N ARG A 55 -5.68 13.60 4.07
CA ARG A 55 -5.41 15.02 4.35
C ARG A 55 -4.97 15.81 3.13
N VAL A 56 -4.23 15.20 2.20
CA VAL A 56 -3.77 15.85 0.97
C VAL A 56 -4.76 15.70 -0.19
N GLY A 57 -5.93 15.09 0.05
CA GLY A 57 -7.00 14.95 -0.95
C GLY A 57 -6.74 13.85 -1.98
N ILE A 58 -5.95 12.83 -1.65
CA ILE A 58 -5.83 11.64 -2.50
C ILE A 58 -7.17 10.86 -2.44
N PRO A 59 -7.74 10.49 -3.59
CA PRO A 59 -8.94 9.66 -3.63
C PRO A 59 -8.75 8.35 -2.86
N SER A 60 -9.79 7.90 -2.16
CA SER A 60 -9.68 6.69 -1.33
C SER A 60 -9.60 5.40 -2.14
N GLY A 61 -9.86 5.46 -3.45
CA GLY A 61 -9.91 4.31 -4.33
C GLY A 61 -10.03 4.70 -5.80
N PHE A 62 -9.81 3.73 -6.68
CA PHE A 62 -9.90 3.86 -8.13
C PHE A 62 -11.34 4.10 -8.60
N SER A 63 -12.35 3.65 -7.85
CA SER A 63 -13.77 3.95 -8.14
C SER A 63 -14.06 5.45 -8.21
N GLN A 64 -13.42 6.28 -7.38
CA GLN A 64 -13.56 7.74 -7.41
C GLN A 64 -12.95 8.38 -8.66
N LEU A 65 -12.09 7.66 -9.37
CA LEU A 65 -11.51 8.06 -10.64
C LEU A 65 -12.28 7.47 -11.85
N GLY A 66 -13.40 6.78 -11.60
CA GLY A 66 -14.20 6.15 -12.65
C GLY A 66 -13.61 4.85 -13.22
N VAL A 67 -12.62 4.27 -12.54
CA VAL A 67 -12.00 3.01 -12.94
C VAL A 67 -12.92 1.85 -12.58
N THR A 68 -13.02 0.89 -13.48
CA THR A 68 -13.83 -0.32 -13.28
C THR A 68 -12.96 -1.55 -13.03
N LYS A 69 -13.58 -2.62 -12.53
CA LYS A 69 -12.92 -3.93 -12.40
C LYS A 69 -12.36 -4.44 -13.73
N ALA A 70 -13.04 -4.15 -14.85
CA ALA A 70 -12.58 -4.57 -16.18
C ALA A 70 -11.27 -3.85 -16.57
N ASP A 71 -11.12 -2.58 -16.20
CA ASP A 71 -9.89 -1.82 -16.43
C ASP A 71 -8.73 -2.42 -15.64
N ILE A 72 -8.98 -2.79 -14.38
CA ILE A 72 -7.97 -3.45 -13.52
C ILE A 72 -7.48 -4.75 -14.15
N GLU A 73 -8.38 -5.62 -14.62
CA GLU A 73 -7.98 -6.89 -15.26
C GLU A 73 -7.09 -6.66 -16.48
N GLY A 74 -7.37 -5.60 -17.26
CA GLY A 74 -6.52 -5.17 -18.38
C GLY A 74 -5.18 -4.56 -17.98
N TRP A 75 -5.02 -4.11 -16.73
CA TRP A 75 -3.77 -3.56 -16.20
C TRP A 75 -2.88 -4.61 -15.55
N LEU A 76 -3.42 -5.76 -15.11
CA LEU A 76 -2.64 -6.81 -14.43
C LEU A 76 -1.45 -7.30 -15.26
N ASP A 77 -1.64 -7.48 -16.57
CA ASP A 77 -0.55 -7.89 -17.47
C ASP A 77 0.58 -6.86 -17.51
N LYS A 78 0.22 -5.56 -17.48
CA LYS A 78 1.20 -4.46 -17.49
C LYS A 78 1.88 -4.30 -16.13
N ALA A 79 1.14 -4.48 -15.04
CA ALA A 79 1.69 -4.41 -13.68
C ALA A 79 2.69 -5.54 -13.41
N LEU A 80 2.42 -6.75 -13.93
CA LEU A 80 3.35 -7.88 -13.83
C LEU A 80 4.56 -7.77 -14.76
N ALA A 81 4.39 -7.08 -15.90
CA ALA A 81 5.49 -6.78 -16.81
C ALA A 81 6.32 -5.56 -16.36
N ASP A 82 5.96 -4.90 -15.26
CA ASP A 82 6.67 -3.72 -14.76
C ASP A 82 8.07 -4.13 -14.26
N PRO A 83 9.14 -3.54 -14.80
CA PRO A 83 10.52 -3.87 -14.42
C PRO A 83 10.87 -3.52 -12.97
N CYS A 84 10.02 -2.79 -12.24
CA CYS A 84 10.17 -2.54 -10.80
C CYS A 84 9.59 -3.67 -9.93
N ALA A 85 8.77 -4.57 -10.47
CA ALA A 85 8.18 -5.69 -9.72
C ALA A 85 9.21 -6.61 -9.02
N PRO A 86 10.39 -6.92 -9.61
CA PRO A 86 11.43 -7.73 -8.96
C PRO A 86 12.08 -7.05 -7.75
N CYS A 87 11.93 -5.73 -7.59
CA CYS A 87 12.50 -4.98 -6.47
C CYS A 87 11.57 -4.99 -5.24
N ASN A 88 10.37 -5.55 -5.33
CA ASN A 88 9.45 -5.63 -4.20
C ASN A 88 9.99 -6.64 -3.16
N PRO A 89 10.05 -6.29 -1.85
CA PRO A 89 10.57 -7.19 -0.81
C PRO A 89 9.75 -8.48 -0.64
N ARG A 90 8.55 -8.54 -1.23
CA ARG A 90 7.71 -9.74 -1.32
C ARG A 90 7.35 -10.00 -2.77
N THR A 91 7.71 -11.15 -3.30
CA THR A 91 7.19 -11.60 -4.61
C THR A 91 5.68 -11.80 -4.48
N ALA A 92 4.90 -11.12 -5.32
CA ALA A 92 3.46 -11.29 -5.39
C ALA A 92 3.10 -12.10 -6.64
N SER A 93 2.22 -13.09 -6.48
CA SER A 93 1.60 -13.80 -7.58
C SER A 93 0.62 -12.90 -8.35
N ARG A 94 0.22 -13.31 -9.57
CA ARG A 94 -0.81 -12.58 -10.34
C ARG A 94 -2.10 -12.41 -9.54
N ASP A 95 -2.52 -13.44 -8.83
CA ASP A 95 -3.77 -13.42 -8.06
C ASP A 95 -3.65 -12.49 -6.84
N GLU A 96 -2.50 -12.48 -6.15
CA GLU A 96 -2.25 -11.50 -5.09
C GLU A 96 -2.25 -10.06 -5.63
N VAL A 97 -1.59 -9.81 -6.77
CA VAL A 97 -1.62 -8.47 -7.40
C VAL A 97 -3.05 -8.08 -7.78
N ARG A 98 -3.85 -9.02 -8.31
CA ARG A 98 -5.27 -8.78 -8.59
C ARG A 98 -6.02 -8.39 -7.32
N GLU A 99 -5.87 -9.14 -6.23
CA GLU A 99 -6.53 -8.85 -4.96
C GLU A 99 -6.15 -7.46 -4.42
N LEU A 100 -4.87 -7.07 -4.50
CA LEU A 100 -4.41 -5.74 -4.07
C LEU A 100 -5.02 -4.61 -4.90
N TYR A 101 -5.16 -4.79 -6.21
CA TYR A 101 -5.83 -3.80 -7.06
C TYR A 101 -7.34 -3.76 -6.81
N LEU A 102 -7.97 -4.90 -6.52
CA LEU A 102 -9.39 -4.95 -6.16
C LEU A 102 -9.68 -4.33 -4.79
N GLU A 103 -8.75 -4.44 -3.83
CA GLU A 103 -8.83 -3.73 -2.54
C GLU A 103 -8.75 -2.20 -2.74
N ALA A 104 -8.10 -1.75 -3.81
CA ALA A 104 -7.95 -0.36 -4.17
C ALA A 104 -9.11 0.20 -5.02
N LEU A 105 -10.09 -0.62 -5.39
CA LEU A 105 -11.26 -0.20 -6.17
C LEU A 105 -12.26 0.57 -5.29
#